data_AF-A0A1B2ECH8-F1
#
_entry.id   AF-A0A1B2ECH8-F1
#
_cell.length_a   1.000
_cell.length_b   1.000
_cell.length_c   1.000
_cell.angle_alpha   90.00
_cell.angle_beta   90.00
_cell.angle_gamma   90.00
#
_symmetry.space_group_name_H-M   'P 1'
#
loop_
_entity.id
_entity.type
_entity.pdbx_description
1 polymer ?
#
loop_
_entity_poly.entity_id
_entity_poly.type
_entity_poly.pdbx_seq_one_letter_code
_entity_poly.pdbx_strand_id
1 'polypeptide(L)'
;MPNRRRGEVALQLGDMRYTLCLTLGALAELEDAFGVQDLMAVAERFGTGRLKTRDLLTLLAIALRGGGHAMSDAEVANLPLHEGIEPVATALADLLVTTFGGGDAAPNPPLSQEASASLTPSPGMTR
;
A
#
# COMPACT_ATOMS: atom_id res chain seq x y z
N MET A 1 15.55 -2.41 -2.01
CA MET A 1 14.57 -1.78 -2.93
C MET A 1 13.19 -2.12 -2.41
N PRO A 2 12.29 -1.13 -2.22
CA PRO A 2 10.95 -1.38 -1.72
C PRO A 2 10.12 -2.13 -2.76
N ASN A 3 9.46 -3.20 -2.33
CA ASN A 3 8.61 -4.03 -3.19
C ASN A 3 7.13 -3.68 -2.99
N ARG A 4 6.56 -2.92 -3.92
CA ARG A 4 5.11 -2.59 -3.90
C ARG A 4 4.19 -3.81 -3.90
N ARG A 5 4.61 -4.94 -4.49
CA ARG A 5 3.83 -6.20 -4.46
C ARG A 5 3.80 -6.85 -3.08
N ARG A 6 4.70 -6.44 -2.18
CA ARG A 6 4.74 -6.85 -0.76
C ARG A 6 4.11 -5.81 0.18
N GLY A 7 3.56 -4.71 -0.34
CA GLY A 7 3.04 -3.63 0.50
C GLY A 7 4.11 -2.71 1.09
N GLU A 8 5.30 -2.63 0.46
CA GLU A 8 6.36 -1.71 0.88
C GLU A 8 6.31 -0.40 0.10
N VAL A 9 6.48 0.72 0.80
CA VAL A 9 6.56 2.07 0.24
C VAL A 9 7.87 2.74 0.65
N ALA A 10 8.49 3.48 -0.26
CA ALA A 10 9.69 4.25 0.04
C ALA A 10 9.30 5.64 0.59
N LEU A 11 9.98 6.10 1.64
CA LEU A 11 9.88 7.47 2.11
C LEU A 11 11.28 8.09 2.24
N GLN A 12 11.49 9.24 1.61
CA GLN A 12 12.70 10.03 1.76
C GLN A 12 12.45 11.09 2.84
N LEU A 13 13.30 11.13 3.88
CA LEU A 13 13.29 12.16 4.92
C LEU A 13 14.71 12.70 5.05
N GLY A 14 14.92 13.90 4.54
CA GLY A 14 16.26 14.46 4.37
C GLY A 14 17.14 13.57 3.49
N ASP A 15 18.34 13.29 3.96
CA ASP A 15 19.29 12.46 3.23
C ASP A 15 19.07 10.95 3.41
N MET A 16 18.12 10.57 4.28
CA MET A 16 17.84 9.16 4.58
C MET A 16 16.62 8.65 3.83
N ARG A 17 16.72 7.40 3.37
CA ARG A 17 15.62 6.65 2.75
C ARG A 17 15.13 5.57 3.70
N TYR A 18 13.85 5.62 3.99
CA TYR A 18 13.13 4.67 4.81
C TYR A 18 12.25 3.78 3.95
N THR A 19 12.03 2.55 4.44
CA THR A 19 11.05 1.63 3.89
C THR A 19 9.91 1.54 4.88
N LEU A 20 8.69 1.76 4.41
CA LEU A 20 7.46 1.68 5.19
C LEU A 20 6.74 0.39 4.81
N CYS A 21 6.22 -0.34 5.79
CA CYS A 21 5.43 -1.54 5.56
C CYS A 21 4.40 -1.73 6.68
N LEU A 22 3.15 -2.04 6.33
CA LEU A 22 2.13 -2.43 7.29
C LEU A 22 2.09 -3.96 7.40
N THR A 23 2.93 -4.50 8.28
CA THR A 23 2.87 -5.91 8.66
C THR A 23 1.63 -6.17 9.52
N LEU A 24 1.25 -7.44 9.72
CA LEU A 24 0.15 -7.78 10.65
C LEU A 24 0.40 -7.25 12.08
N GLY A 25 1.66 -7.27 12.54
CA GLY A 25 2.02 -6.68 13.85
C GLY A 25 1.83 -5.16 13.86
N ALA A 26 2.24 -4.48 12.79
CA ALA A 26 2.03 -3.04 12.64
C ALA A 26 0.53 -2.69 12.59
N LEU A 27 -0.28 -3.50 11.92
CA LEU A 27 -1.74 -3.32 11.88
C LEU A 27 -2.37 -3.50 13.27
N ALA A 28 -1.96 -4.51 14.03
CA ALA A 28 -2.43 -4.70 15.41
C ALA A 28 -2.00 -3.54 16.33
N GLU A 29 -0.77 -3.03 16.19
CA GLU A 29 -0.33 -1.82 16.90
C GLU A 29 -1.18 -0.59 16.53
N LEU A 30 -1.61 -0.49 15.27
CA LEU A 30 -2.42 0.61 14.78
C LEU A 30 -3.83 0.61 15.40
N GLU A 31 -4.42 -0.59 15.53
CA GLU A 31 -5.72 -0.76 16.18
C GLU A 31 -5.68 -0.34 17.65
N ASP A 32 -4.66 -0.80 18.37
CA ASP A 32 -4.44 -0.47 19.78
C ASP A 32 -4.18 1.03 19.96
N ALA A 33 -3.31 1.62 19.13
CA ALA A 33 -2.96 3.04 19.21
C ALA A 33 -4.13 3.98 18.93
N PHE A 34 -5.06 3.60 18.04
CA PHE A 34 -6.27 4.37 17.76
C PHE A 34 -7.47 3.99 18.64
N GLY A 35 -7.37 2.93 19.43
CA GLY A 35 -8.47 2.43 20.25
C GLY A 35 -9.68 1.99 19.43
N VAL A 36 -9.44 1.44 18.25
CA VAL A 36 -10.51 0.93 17.36
C VAL A 36 -10.67 -0.59 17.52
N GLN A 37 -11.83 -1.11 17.12
CA GLN A 37 -12.13 -2.54 17.29
C GLN A 37 -11.71 -3.39 16.10
N ASP A 38 -11.46 -2.77 14.95
CA ASP A 38 -11.16 -3.46 13.70
C ASP A 38 -10.49 -2.52 12.68
N LEU A 39 -9.82 -3.12 11.69
CA LEU A 39 -9.17 -2.44 10.57
C LEU A 39 -10.12 -1.62 9.68
N MET A 40 -11.43 -1.91 9.64
CA MET A 40 -12.36 -1.10 8.86
C MET A 40 -12.59 0.26 9.51
N ALA A 41 -12.69 0.30 10.84
CA ALA A 41 -12.75 1.55 11.60
C ALA A 41 -11.47 2.40 11.44
N VAL A 42 -10.31 1.74 11.30
CA VAL A 42 -9.06 2.40 10.92
C VAL A 42 -9.22 3.05 9.54
N ALA A 43 -9.57 2.28 8.51
CA ALA A 43 -9.70 2.76 7.14
C ALA A 43 -10.72 3.91 6.99
N GLU A 44 -11.87 3.83 7.66
CA GLU A 44 -12.89 4.88 7.66
C GLU A 44 -12.37 6.19 8.28
N ARG A 45 -11.60 6.10 9.37
CA ARG A 45 -10.97 7.26 10.01
C ARG A 45 -9.99 7.95 9.05
N PHE A 46 -9.21 7.17 8.29
CA PHE A 46 -8.32 7.72 7.26
C PHE A 46 -9.10 8.34 6.10
N GLY A 47 -10.18 7.70 5.64
CA GLY A 47 -11.00 8.16 4.53
C GLY A 47 -11.83 9.43 4.82
N THR A 48 -12.17 9.69 6.09
CA THR A 48 -12.95 10.89 6.48
C THR A 48 -12.11 12.17 6.62
N GLY A 49 -10.78 12.09 6.48
CA GLY A 49 -9.88 13.25 6.56
C GLY A 49 -9.76 13.88 7.95
N ARG A 50 -10.19 13.18 9.01
CA ARG A 50 -10.19 13.68 10.40
C ARG A 50 -8.88 13.43 11.15
N LEU A 51 -7.80 13.14 10.43
CA LEU A 51 -6.52 12.80 11.02
C LEU A 51 -5.83 14.03 11.60
N LYS A 52 -5.39 13.91 12.84
CA LYS A 52 -4.53 14.91 13.47
C LYS A 52 -3.07 14.61 13.13
N THR A 53 -2.18 15.59 13.30
CA THR A 53 -0.73 15.38 13.14
C THR A 53 -0.19 14.25 14.01
N ARG A 54 -0.77 14.03 15.21
CA ARG A 54 -0.43 12.88 16.07
C ARG A 54 -0.79 11.54 15.42
N ASP A 55 -1.91 11.46 14.71
CA ASP A 55 -2.34 10.24 14.04
C ASP A 55 -1.37 9.90 12.88
N LEU A 56 -0.90 10.92 12.16
CA LEU A 56 0.14 10.77 11.13
C LEU A 56 1.48 10.34 11.71
N LEU A 57 1.88 10.90 12.85
CA LEU A 57 3.10 10.52 13.56
C LEU A 57 3.05 9.05 13.99
N THR A 58 1.94 8.64 14.62
CA THR A 58 1.74 7.27 15.09
C THR A 58 1.74 6.28 13.91
N LEU A 59 1.01 6.60 12.83
CA LEU A 59 1.02 5.76 11.63
C LEU A 59 2.43 5.65 11.03
N LEU A 60 3.16 6.75 10.94
CA LEU A 60 4.53 6.75 10.43
C LEU A 60 5.45 5.88 11.27
N ALA A 61 5.38 5.99 12.60
CA ALA A 61 6.21 5.20 13.51
C ALA A 61 5.93 3.71 13.40
N ILE A 62 4.65 3.33 13.36
CA ILE A 62 4.21 1.95 13.17
C ILE A 62 4.66 1.40 11.80
N ALA A 63 4.52 2.20 10.74
CA ALA A 63 4.91 1.81 9.38
C ALA A 63 6.44 1.66 9.24
N LEU A 64 7.22 2.51 9.90
CA LEU A 64 8.68 2.41 9.97
C LEU A 64 9.11 1.13 10.67
N ARG A 65 8.49 0.81 11.82
CA ARG A 65 8.74 -0.44 12.55
C ARG A 65 8.41 -1.67 11.71
N GLY A 66 7.26 -1.66 11.04
CA GLY A 66 6.89 -2.74 10.11
C GLY A 66 7.82 -2.85 8.90
N GLY A 67 8.43 -1.75 8.46
CA GLY A 67 9.46 -1.71 7.42
C GLY A 67 10.88 -2.08 7.88
N GLY A 68 11.06 -2.50 9.14
CA GLY A 68 12.34 -2.92 9.71
C GLY A 68 13.16 -1.82 10.36
N HIS A 69 12.59 -0.62 10.54
CA HIS A 69 13.24 0.50 11.23
C HIS A 69 12.74 0.55 12.68
N ALA A 70 13.53 0.03 13.62
CA ALA A 70 13.19 -0.01 15.04
C ALA A 70 13.29 1.39 15.67
N MET A 71 12.33 2.27 15.35
CA MET A 71 12.26 3.65 15.85
C MET A 71 11.09 3.81 16.81
N SER A 72 11.35 4.51 17.91
CA SER A 72 10.33 4.98 18.85
C SER A 72 9.57 6.18 18.29
N ASP A 73 8.34 6.38 18.76
CA ASP A 73 7.50 7.53 18.37
C ASP A 73 8.20 8.87 18.64
N ALA A 74 9.02 8.94 19.70
CA ALA A 74 9.81 10.12 20.02
C ALA A 74 10.93 10.36 19.00
N GLU A 75 11.61 9.32 18.51
CA GLU A 75 12.62 9.45 17.46
C GLU A 75 11.99 9.88 16.14
N VAL A 76 10.82 9.31 15.80
CA VAL A 76 10.08 9.69 14.59
C VAL A 76 9.60 11.15 14.66
N ALA A 77 9.19 11.62 15.84
CA ALA A 77 8.77 13.02 16.04
C ALA A 77 9.90 14.03 15.83
N ASN A 78 11.16 13.59 15.98
CA ASN A 78 12.35 14.40 15.78
C ASN A 78 12.93 14.26 14.36
N LEU A 79 12.31 13.48 13.47
CA LEU A 79 12.77 13.35 12.09
C LEU A 79 12.58 14.67 11.32
N PRO A 80 13.58 15.10 10.54
CA PRO A 80 13.51 16.36 9.84
C PRO A 80 12.60 16.26 8.60
N LEU A 81 11.60 17.15 8.54
CA LEU A 81 10.68 17.30 7.41
C LEU A 81 11.18 18.37 6.44
N HIS A 82 12.32 18.13 5.78
CA HIS A 82 12.99 19.12 4.92
C HIS A 82 12.09 19.63 3.77
N GLU A 83 11.25 18.75 3.21
CA GLU A 83 10.32 19.06 2.12
C GLU A 83 8.88 19.30 2.62
N GLY A 84 8.71 19.51 3.93
CA GLY A 84 7.39 19.64 4.56
C GLY A 84 6.70 18.30 4.78
N ILE A 85 5.39 18.36 5.09
CA ILE A 85 4.58 17.17 5.44
C ILE A 85 4.05 16.41 4.22
N GLU A 86 4.06 17.02 3.04
CA GLU A 86 3.44 16.49 1.83
C GLU A 86 4.02 15.13 1.41
N PRO A 87 5.35 14.92 1.33
CA PRO A 87 5.92 13.61 0.97
C PRO A 87 5.57 12.51 1.98
N VAL A 88 5.46 12.87 3.26
CA VAL A 88 5.05 11.93 4.31
C VAL A 88 3.59 11.56 4.15
N ALA A 89 2.70 12.54 3.98
CA ALA A 89 1.28 12.30 3.78
C ALA A 89 1.01 11.45 2.54
N THR A 90 1.70 11.73 1.42
CA THR A 90 1.60 10.95 0.18
C THR A 90 2.10 9.51 0.39
N ALA A 91 3.26 9.31 1.01
CA ALA A 91 3.77 7.96 1.25
C ALA A 91 2.86 7.13 2.17
N LEU A 92 2.28 7.77 3.20
CA LEU A 92 1.31 7.12 4.09
C LEU A 92 -0.01 6.80 3.36
N ALA A 93 -0.51 7.71 2.52
CA ALA A 93 -1.69 7.46 1.70
C ALA A 93 -1.46 6.29 0.74
N ASP A 94 -0.32 6.27 0.03
CA ASP A 94 0.07 5.18 -0.87
C ASP A 94 0.17 3.85 -0.11
N LEU A 95 0.69 3.86 1.11
CA LEU A 95 0.81 2.68 1.96
C LEU A 95 -0.58 2.13 2.35
N LEU A 96 -1.51 3.01 2.72
CA LEU A 96 -2.88 2.64 3.03
C LEU A 96 -3.62 2.11 1.80
N VAL A 97 -3.46 2.76 0.63
CA VAL A 97 -4.04 2.28 -0.63
C VAL A 97 -3.46 0.92 -1.02
N THR A 98 -2.16 0.69 -0.83
CA THR A 98 -1.55 -0.61 -1.14
C THR A 98 -2.03 -1.71 -0.18
N THR A 99 -2.36 -1.35 1.06
CA THR A 99 -2.76 -2.30 2.11
C THR A 99 -4.26 -2.59 2.09
N PHE A 100 -5.10 -1.56 1.90
CA PHE A 100 -6.56 -1.64 1.99
C PHE A 100 -7.27 -1.41 0.65
N GLY A 101 -6.63 -0.77 -0.32
CA GLY A 101 -7.20 -0.38 -1.62
C GLY A 101 -7.29 -1.52 -2.64
N GLY A 102 -7.34 -2.77 -2.19
CA GLY A 102 -7.60 -3.95 -3.01
C GLY A 102 -9.05 -3.98 -3.50
N GLY A 103 -9.39 -3.03 -4.38
CA GLY A 103 -10.71 -2.86 -4.97
C GLY A 103 -10.63 -2.52 -6.46
N ASP A 104 -9.63 -3.05 -7.16
CA ASP A 104 -9.78 -3.37 -8.58
C ASP A 104 -9.20 -4.78 -8.74
N ALA A 105 -10.07 -5.78 -8.70
CA ALA A 105 -9.74 -7.09 -9.21
C ALA A 105 -9.24 -6.86 -10.63
N ALA A 106 -7.94 -7.09 -10.85
CA ALA A 106 -7.33 -7.01 -12.17
C ALA A 106 -8.28 -7.65 -13.19
N PRO A 107 -8.58 -7.00 -14.34
CA PRO A 107 -9.35 -7.65 -15.37
C PRO A 107 -8.64 -8.96 -15.68
N ASN A 108 -9.37 -10.05 -15.43
CA ASN A 108 -8.98 -11.42 -15.75
C ASN A 108 -8.18 -11.39 -17.08
N PRO A 109 -6.92 -11.88 -17.13
CA PRO A 109 -6.17 -11.83 -18.38
C PRO A 109 -7.02 -12.50 -19.47
N PRO A 110 -7.10 -11.92 -20.68
CA PRO A 110 -7.81 -12.59 -21.76
C PRO A 110 -7.17 -13.96 -21.94
N LEU A 111 -7.97 -15.01 -21.80
CA LEU A 111 -7.56 -16.38 -22.10
C LEU A 111 -6.82 -16.37 -23.43
N SER A 112 -5.52 -16.67 -23.40
CA SER A 112 -4.70 -16.75 -24.58
C SER A 112 -5.18 -17.92 -25.42
N GLN A 113 -5.81 -17.60 -26.55
CA GLN A 113 -5.81 -18.31 -27.82
C GLN A 113 -5.42 -19.80 -27.75
N GLU A 114 -6.39 -20.68 -27.51
CA GLU A 114 -6.30 -22.07 -27.96
C GLU A 114 -6.83 -22.16 -29.38
N ALA A 115 -5.90 -22.45 -30.28
CA ALA A 115 -6.12 -22.81 -31.66
C ALA A 115 -7.10 -23.98 -31.76
N SER A 116 -8.00 -23.95 -32.75
CA SER A 116 -8.16 -25.09 -33.66
C SER A 116 -9.04 -24.75 -34.87
N ALA A 117 -8.40 -24.93 -36.02
CA ALA A 117 -8.97 -25.41 -37.27
C ALA A 117 -10.04 -24.53 -37.95
N SER A 118 -9.51 -23.60 -38.75
CA SER A 118 -9.79 -23.54 -40.19
C SER A 118 -10.61 -24.72 -40.72
N LEU A 119 -11.88 -24.48 -41.06
CA LEU A 119 -12.56 -25.26 -42.09
C LEU A 119 -13.19 -24.29 -43.09
N THR A 120 -12.40 -23.93 -44.09
CA THR A 120 -12.90 -23.40 -45.35
C THR A 120 -13.45 -24.57 -46.17
N PRO A 121 -14.71 -24.55 -46.61
CA PRO A 121 -15.11 -25.42 -47.72
C PRO A 121 -14.71 -24.72 -49.03
N SER A 122 -13.65 -25.19 -49.69
CA SER A 122 -13.39 -24.86 -51.09
C SER A 122 -14.17 -25.83 -52.01
N PRO A 123 -14.78 -25.34 -53.10
CA PRO A 123 -15.56 -26.15 -54.03
C PRO A 123 -14.69 -26.76 -55.15
N GLY A 124 -14.99 -27.99 -55.57
CA GLY A 124 -14.71 -28.45 -56.95
C GLY A 124 -14.06 -29.82 -57.16
N MET A 125 -14.78 -30.68 -57.93
CA MET A 125 -14.33 -31.75 -58.85
C MET A 125 -13.63 -32.98 -58.21
N THR A 126 -14.00 -34.25 -58.44
CA THR A 126 -14.12 -34.93 -59.75
C THR A 126 -14.64 -36.37 -59.54
N ARG A 127 -15.67 -36.80 -60.31
CA ARG A 127 -15.61 -38.03 -61.13
C ARG A 127 -16.70 -38.05 -62.18
#